data_AF-A0A967UWS5-F1
#
_entry.id   AF-A0A967UWS5-F1
#
_cell.length_a   1.000
_cell.length_b   1.000
_cell.length_c   1.000
_cell.angle_alpha   90.00
_cell.angle_beta   90.00
_cell.angle_gamma   90.00
#
_symmetry.space_group_name_H-M   'P 1'
#
loop_
_entity.id
_entity.type
_entity.pdbx_description
1 polymer ?
#
loop_
_entity_poly.entity_id
_entity_poly.type
_entity_poly.pdbx_seq_one_letter_code
_entity_poly.pdbx_strand_id
1 'polypeptide(L)'
;MTLSRSSRAVLIASIATIAALVAVVTHPRSGSAQEGADAATVAGAVQAFYNQTKGVQTSFYQTYFNKLYDRYDRSRGTVTFAKPGKMRWDYARPNGKIIASDGSALTVYTP
;
A
#
# COMPACT_ATOMS: atom_id res chain seq x y z
N MET A 1 1.63 28.09 -52.16
CA MET A 1 1.97 27.01 -51.22
C MET A 1 0.88 25.94 -51.33
N THR A 2 1.01 25.00 -52.27
CA THR A 2 1.54 23.63 -52.08
C THR A 2 0.68 22.82 -51.08
N LEU A 3 0.04 21.69 -51.40
CA LEU A 3 -0.09 20.90 -52.62
C LEU A 3 -1.35 20.00 -52.41
N SER A 4 -2.19 19.85 -53.42
CA SER A 4 -3.24 18.83 -53.48
C SER A 4 -2.62 17.44 -53.64
N ARG A 5 -3.17 16.42 -52.98
CA ARG A 5 -3.21 15.04 -53.51
C ARG A 5 -4.27 14.18 -52.83
N SER A 6 -5.28 13.88 -53.62
CA SER A 6 -6.23 12.78 -53.58
C SER A 6 -5.56 11.41 -53.35
N SER A 7 -6.27 10.50 -52.67
CA SER A 7 -6.79 9.26 -53.29
C SER A 7 -7.58 8.39 -52.30
N ARG A 8 -8.76 7.99 -52.77
CA ARG A 8 -9.67 7.02 -52.17
C ARG A 8 -9.07 5.62 -52.28
N ALA A 9 -9.07 4.86 -51.18
CA ALA A 9 -8.99 3.40 -51.24
C ALA A 9 -10.28 2.85 -50.64
N VAL A 10 -10.95 2.09 -51.49
CA VAL A 10 -12.27 1.51 -51.36
C VAL A 10 -12.09 0.03 -50.96
N LEU A 11 -12.95 -0.46 -50.08
CA LEU A 11 -13.39 -1.85 -49.88
C LEU A 11 -12.34 -2.93 -49.58
N ILE A 12 -12.53 -3.65 -48.47
CA ILE A 12 -13.07 -5.02 -48.56
C ILE A 12 -14.15 -5.18 -47.49
N ALA A 13 -15.38 -5.35 -47.96
CA ALA A 13 -16.54 -5.77 -47.20
C ALA A 13 -16.43 -7.27 -46.86
N SER A 14 -16.95 -7.69 -45.71
CA SER A 14 -17.57 -9.01 -45.56
C SER A 14 -18.58 -8.98 -44.43
N ILE A 15 -19.80 -9.29 -44.81
CA ILE A 15 -21.06 -9.18 -44.08
C ILE A 15 -21.39 -10.54 -43.44
N ALA A 16 -21.96 -10.47 -42.23
CA ALA A 16 -22.86 -11.45 -41.59
C ALA A 16 -22.35 -12.86 -41.26
N THR A 17 -22.22 -13.13 -39.95
CA THR A 17 -22.79 -14.33 -39.29
C THR A 17 -22.83 -14.03 -37.78
N ILE A 18 -23.94 -13.49 -37.26
CA ILE A 18 -25.07 -14.22 -36.66
C ILE A 18 -24.62 -15.10 -35.48
N ALA A 19 -25.09 -14.69 -34.29
CA ALA A 19 -25.49 -15.53 -33.17
C ALA A 19 -24.55 -16.68 -32.75
N ALA A 20 -23.59 -16.35 -31.89
CA ALA A 20 -23.25 -17.23 -30.77
C ALA A 20 -23.60 -16.51 -29.46
N LEU A 21 -24.89 -16.20 -29.35
CA LEU A 21 -25.57 -15.93 -28.10
C LEU A 21 -25.42 -17.19 -27.23
N VAL A 22 -24.83 -17.03 -26.05
CA VAL A 22 -25.19 -17.78 -24.82
C VAL A 22 -24.99 -19.30 -24.89
N ALA A 23 -23.76 -19.76 -24.64
CA ALA A 23 -23.53 -21.15 -24.22
C ALA A 23 -22.32 -21.35 -23.30
N VAL A 24 -21.90 -20.32 -22.54
CA VAL A 24 -20.93 -20.50 -21.44
C VAL A 24 -21.47 -19.80 -20.18
N VAL A 25 -22.70 -20.11 -19.78
CA VAL A 25 -23.25 -19.69 -18.47
C VAL A 25 -24.01 -20.85 -17.83
N THR A 26 -23.39 -22.02 -17.71
CA THR A 26 -23.84 -23.06 -16.76
C THR A 26 -22.68 -23.94 -16.29
N HIS A 27 -21.47 -23.38 -16.15
CA HIS A 27 -20.59 -23.97 -15.15
C HIS A 27 -21.02 -23.35 -13.82
N PRO A 28 -21.54 -24.12 -12.85
CA PRO A 28 -21.51 -23.63 -11.49
C PRO A 28 -20.05 -23.29 -11.23
N ARG A 29 -19.73 -22.00 -11.15
CA ARG A 29 -18.59 -21.58 -10.34
C ARG A 29 -19.00 -22.03 -8.96
N SER A 30 -18.64 -23.27 -8.61
CA SER A 30 -18.34 -23.62 -7.24
C SER A 30 -17.27 -22.61 -6.86
N GLY A 31 -17.72 -21.46 -6.37
CA GLY A 31 -16.88 -20.57 -5.62
C GLY A 31 -16.51 -21.37 -4.40
N SER A 32 -15.45 -22.18 -4.51
CA SER A 32 -14.57 -22.38 -3.37
C SER A 32 -14.30 -20.96 -2.92
N ALA A 33 -14.92 -20.55 -1.80
CA ALA A 33 -14.46 -19.41 -1.05
C ALA A 33 -12.95 -19.60 -1.02
N GLN A 34 -12.21 -18.71 -1.67
CA GLN A 34 -10.77 -18.73 -1.58
C GLN A 34 -10.53 -18.47 -0.10
N GLU A 35 -10.32 -19.54 0.66
CA GLU A 35 -10.00 -19.48 2.08
C GLU A 35 -8.78 -18.57 2.11
N GLY A 36 -8.99 -17.33 2.57
CA GLY A 36 -7.92 -16.37 2.72
C GLY A 36 -6.84 -17.04 3.55
N ALA A 37 -5.57 -16.74 3.25
CA ALA A 37 -4.47 -17.28 4.02
C ALA A 37 -4.76 -17.11 5.51
N ASP A 38 -4.61 -18.20 6.26
CA ASP A 38 -4.81 -18.21 7.71
C ASP A 38 -4.00 -17.08 8.37
N ALA A 39 -4.59 -16.43 9.37
CA ALA A 39 -4.00 -15.26 10.02
C ALA A 39 -2.63 -15.58 10.64
N ALA A 40 -2.43 -16.78 11.19
CA ALA A 40 -1.14 -17.19 11.73
C ALA A 40 -0.10 -17.37 10.63
N THR A 41 -0.51 -17.89 9.47
CA THR A 41 0.36 -17.98 8.28
C THR A 41 0.83 -16.59 7.82
N VAL A 42 -0.08 -15.62 7.73
CA VAL A 42 0.26 -14.24 7.34
C VAL A 42 1.16 -13.57 8.38
N ALA A 43 0.84 -13.71 9.67
CA ALA A 43 1.65 -13.16 10.75
C ALA A 43 3.07 -13.76 10.76
N GLY A 44 3.19 -15.07 10.50
CA GLY A 44 4.48 -15.75 10.38
C GLY A 44 5.34 -15.20 9.24
N ALA A 45 4.75 -14.96 8.07
CA ALA A 45 5.45 -14.37 6.93
C ALA A 45 5.94 -12.95 7.23
N VAL A 46 5.10 -12.12 7.86
CA VAL A 46 5.45 -10.75 8.28
C VAL A 46 6.60 -10.79 9.30
N GLN A 47 6.53 -11.68 10.29
CA GLN A 47 7.57 -11.83 11.30
C GLN A 47 8.91 -12.29 10.68
N ALA A 48 8.86 -13.24 9.75
CA ALA A 48 10.06 -13.73 9.04
C ALA A 48 10.73 -12.59 8.25
N PHE A 49 9.95 -11.77 7.54
CA PHE A 49 10.45 -10.58 6.85
C PHE A 49 11.12 -9.60 7.83
N TYR A 50 10.45 -9.24 8.93
CA TYR A 50 11.04 -8.34 9.92
C TYR A 50 12.33 -8.91 10.50
N ASN A 51 12.42 -10.22 10.73
CA ASN A 51 13.61 -10.88 11.30
C ASN A 51 14.89 -10.72 10.47
N GLN A 52 14.79 -10.47 9.17
CA GLN A 52 15.95 -10.33 8.27
C GLN A 52 16.78 -9.06 8.54
N THR A 53 16.17 -8.01 9.11
CA THR A 53 16.85 -6.73 9.35
C THR A 53 17.23 -6.56 10.83
N LYS A 54 18.47 -6.13 11.11
CA LYS A 54 18.95 -5.88 12.49
C LYS A 54 18.64 -4.46 12.98
N GLY A 55 18.55 -3.50 12.06
CA GLY A 55 18.17 -2.13 12.35
C GLY A 55 17.84 -1.36 11.09
N VAL A 56 17.06 -0.30 11.24
CA VAL A 56 16.65 0.58 10.15
C VAL A 56 16.65 2.02 10.66
N GLN A 57 17.06 2.96 9.81
CA GLN A 57 16.87 4.38 10.03
C GLN A 57 16.21 4.98 8.80
N THR A 58 15.13 5.72 9.00
CA THR A 58 14.40 6.36 7.89
C THR A 58 13.64 7.60 8.36
N SER A 59 13.29 8.47 7.42
CA SER A 59 12.35 9.56 7.66
C SER A 59 10.91 9.08 7.56
N PHE A 60 10.02 9.64 8.38
CA PHE A 60 8.59 9.34 8.33
C PHE A 60 7.74 10.59 8.11
N TYR A 61 6.58 10.38 7.50
CA TYR A 61 5.50 11.34 7.39
C TYR A 61 4.22 10.64 7.86
N GLN A 62 3.59 11.17 8.89
CA GLN A 62 2.37 10.63 9.47
C GLN A 62 1.26 11.65 9.35
N THR A 63 0.11 11.21 8.86
CA THR A 63 -1.14 11.98 8.92
C THR A 63 -2.12 11.15 9.74
N TYR A 64 -2.67 11.74 10.80
CA TYR A 64 -3.69 11.08 11.61
C TYR A 64 -4.92 11.97 11.75
N PHE A 65 -6.10 11.38 11.62
CA PHE A 65 -7.35 12.09 11.83
C PHE A 65 -7.72 12.04 13.32
N ASN A 66 -7.76 13.22 13.94
CA ASN A 66 -8.20 13.38 15.31
C ASN A 66 -9.72 13.58 15.33
N LYS A 67 -10.46 12.52 15.70
CA LYS A 67 -11.92 12.56 15.79
C LYS A 67 -12.45 13.56 16.82
N LEU A 68 -11.71 13.80 17.91
CA LEU A 68 -12.13 14.71 18.99
C LEU A 68 -12.08 16.17 18.54
N TYR A 69 -11.12 16.52 17.69
CA TYR A 69 -10.93 17.89 17.19
C TYR A 69 -11.35 18.06 15.71
N ASP A 70 -11.98 17.04 15.12
CA ASP A 70 -12.40 16.98 13.73
C ASP A 70 -11.35 17.52 12.73
N ARG A 71 -10.09 17.11 12.91
CA ARG A 71 -8.97 17.64 12.13
C ARG A 71 -7.89 16.61 11.82
N TYR A 72 -7.11 16.88 10.79
CA TYR A 72 -5.90 16.11 10.48
C TYR A 72 -4.69 16.73 11.15
N ASP A 73 -4.00 15.94 11.95
CA ASP A 73 -2.70 16.27 12.51
C ASP A 73 -1.63 15.59 11.65
N ARG A 74 -0.58 16.35 11.33
CA ARG A 74 0.51 15.92 10.47
C ARG A 74 1.83 16.01 11.22
N SER A 75 2.57 14.92 11.21
CA SER A 75 3.85 14.77 11.87
C SER A 75 4.91 14.32 10.88
N ARG A 76 6.14 14.78 11.07
CA ARG A 76 7.29 14.27 10.33
C ARG A 76 8.49 14.17 11.25
N GLY A 77 9.42 13.29 10.91
CA GLY A 77 10.59 13.08 11.72
C GLY A 77 11.47 11.95 11.20
N THR A 78 12.30 11.45 12.10
CA THR A 78 13.18 10.31 11.84
C THR A 78 12.86 9.21 12.83
N VAL A 79 12.87 7.98 12.34
CA VAL A 79 12.77 6.78 13.16
C VAL A 79 14.02 5.94 12.99
N THR A 80 14.51 5.41 14.11
CA THR A 80 15.60 4.45 14.16
C THR A 80 15.16 3.25 14.98
N PHE A 81 15.30 2.05 14.44
CA PHE A 81 15.12 0.79 15.16
C PHE A 81 16.42 0.03 15.21
N ALA A 82 16.70 -0.60 16.35
CA ALA A 82 17.81 -1.52 16.51
C ALA A 82 17.36 -2.69 17.38
N LYS A 83 17.57 -3.92 16.90
CA LYS A 83 17.24 -5.12 17.66
C LYS A 83 18.33 -5.43 18.70
N PRO A 84 17.96 -6.05 19.84
CA PRO A 84 16.60 -6.27 20.32
C PRO A 84 16.03 -5.02 21.02
N GLY A 85 14.74 -4.75 20.80
CA GLY A 85 13.93 -3.84 21.63
C GLY A 85 14.23 -2.33 21.57
N LYS A 86 15.30 -1.89 20.88
CA LYS A 86 15.66 -0.46 20.82
C LYS A 86 14.93 0.26 19.69
N MET A 87 14.44 1.45 20.01
CA MET A 87 13.67 2.28 19.10
C MET A 87 13.87 3.74 19.48
N ARG A 88 13.91 4.63 18.50
CA ARG A 88 13.88 6.07 18.71
C ARG A 88 13.10 6.75 17.60
N TRP A 89 12.16 7.59 17.99
CA TRP A 89 11.39 8.47 17.13
C TRP A 89 11.67 9.91 17.54
N ASP A 90 12.23 10.67 16.61
CA ASP A 90 12.48 12.09 16.75
C ASP A 90 11.47 12.84 15.88
N TYR A 91 10.44 13.43 16.50
CA TYR A 91 9.43 14.22 15.80
C TYR A 91 9.95 15.65 15.61
N ALA A 92 10.18 16.04 14.35
CA ALA A 92 10.61 17.40 14.02
C ALA A 92 9.45 18.42 14.00
N ARG A 93 8.23 17.96 13.73
CA ARG A 93 6.99 18.76 13.73
C ARG A 93 5.87 18.01 14.46
N PRO A 94 4.94 18.70 15.13
CA PRO A 94 4.91 20.16 15.33
C PRO A 94 5.83 20.65 16.47
N ASN A 95 6.04 19.86 17.53
CA ASN A 95 6.56 20.35 18.81
C ASN A 95 7.80 19.59 19.35
N GLY A 96 8.62 18.95 18.51
CA GLY A 96 9.91 18.40 18.98
C GLY A 96 9.83 17.15 19.89
N LYS A 97 8.74 16.38 19.84
CA LYS A 97 8.53 15.19 20.70
C LYS A 97 9.58 14.10 20.43
N ILE A 98 10.05 13.43 21.47
CA ILE A 98 10.92 12.26 21.37
C ILE A 98 10.22 11.06 22.03
N ILE A 99 10.21 9.92 21.35
CA ILE A 99 9.80 8.64 21.91
C ILE A 99 10.95 7.67 21.75
N ALA A 100 11.46 7.12 22.84
CA ALA A 100 12.60 6.20 22.80
C ALA A 100 12.32 4.97 23.65
N SER A 101 12.80 3.81 23.18
CA SER A 101 12.93 2.61 23.98
C SER A 101 14.36 2.11 23.96
N ASP A 102 14.86 1.71 25.12
CA ASP A 102 16.19 1.11 25.29
C ASP A 102 16.15 -0.45 25.25
N GLY A 103 14.96 -1.02 25.06
CA GLY A 103 14.69 -2.45 25.13
C GLY A 103 14.20 -2.94 26.50
N SER A 104 14.17 -2.06 27.51
CA SER A 104 13.62 -2.33 28.84
C SER A 104 12.51 -1.36 29.24
N ALA A 105 12.65 -0.09 28.88
CA ALA A 105 11.68 0.97 29.17
C ALA A 105 11.29 1.71 27.88
N LEU A 106 10.12 2.35 27.91
CA LEU A 106 9.66 3.30 26.90
C LEU A 106 9.55 4.69 27.55
N THR A 107 10.29 5.65 27.03
CA THR A 107 10.33 7.03 27.51
C THR A 107 9.74 7.96 26.45
N VAL A 108 8.87 8.86 26.89
CA VAL A 108 8.30 9.92 26.07
C VAL A 108 8.72 11.26 26.64
N TYR A 109 9.38 12.07 25.83
CA TYR A 109 9.77 13.44 26.17
C TYR A 109 9.06 14.43 25.25
N THR A 110 8.49 15.47 25.84
CA THR A 110 7.93 16.61 25.12
C THR A 110 8.53 17.86 25.75
N PRO A 111 9.26 18.69 24.98
CA PRO A 111 9.80 19.96 25.46
C PRO A 111 8.74 20.93 25.98
#